data_AF-A0A497NA17-F1
#
_entry.id   AF-A0A497NA17-F1
#
_cell.length_a   1.000
_cell.length_b   1.000
_cell.length_c   1.000
_cell.angle_alpha   90.00
_cell.angle_beta   90.00
_cell.angle_gamma   90.00
#
_symmetry.space_group_name_H-M   'P 1'
#
loop_
_entity.id
_entity.type
_entity.pdbx_description
1 polymer ?
#
loop_
_entity_poly.entity_id
_entity_poly.type
_entity_poly.pdbx_seq_one_letter_code
_entity_poly.pdbx_strand_id
1 'polypeptide(L)'
;MDLKNLTKLKANKGEKTMQLKNVNWIGLTSGILLIVVIVLSFYNPWWQLKIGDYGYANVSPLNTDFSFLGITFSIPLLTTLNISCLFLLSISAVLMITYSVNPTKEYSKQLLCWSYKKPLGVLITFIVGIVALSQLVSFFANQFAQIELTLPIIGTSVIQVPSELLGELSGIQIGLTVSGAFQWTFYLAIAATALCIVTRIRYDKAVIVAKPQTLTNPKNNLGTTTPAT
;
A
#
# COMPACT_ATOMS: atom_id res chain seq x y z
N MET A 1 45.53 43.66 21.74
CA MET A 1 44.58 42.79 21.03
C MET A 1 44.73 41.39 21.63
N ASP A 2 43.71 40.91 22.33
CA ASP A 2 43.79 39.83 23.32
C ASP A 2 43.83 38.44 22.66
N LEU A 3 44.96 37.72 22.81
CA LEU A 3 45.16 36.38 22.26
C LEU A 3 44.14 35.35 22.78
N LYS A 4 43.47 35.60 23.91
CA LYS A 4 42.44 34.70 24.45
C LYS A 4 41.16 34.66 23.62
N ASN A 5 40.89 35.70 22.83
CA ASN A 5 39.69 35.76 21.98
C ASN A 5 39.89 35.02 20.64
N LEU A 6 41.13 34.88 20.17
CA LEU A 6 41.45 34.17 18.92
C LEU A 6 41.36 32.64 19.07
N THR A 7 41.63 32.09 20.24
CA THR A 7 41.46 30.65 20.51
C THR A 7 39.99 30.26 20.64
N LYS A 8 39.14 31.11 21.25
CA LYS A 8 37.68 30.90 21.26
C LYS A 8 37.04 30.94 19.86
N LEU A 9 37.55 31.80 18.97
CA LEU A 9 37.07 31.87 17.58
C LEU A 9 37.51 30.69 16.71
N LYS A 10 38.70 30.10 16.95
CA LYS A 10 39.12 28.86 16.27
C LYS A 10 38.37 27.62 16.77
N ALA A 11 38.05 27.54 18.06
CA ALA A 11 37.26 26.44 18.62
C ALA A 11 35.82 26.42 18.08
N ASN A 12 35.19 27.57 17.88
CA ASN A 12 33.81 27.65 17.35
C ASN A 12 33.72 27.38 15.83
N LYS A 13 34.82 27.46 15.08
CA LYS A 13 34.82 27.26 13.62
C LYS A 13 35.11 25.81 13.20
N GLY A 14 35.71 25.01 14.08
CA GLY A 14 36.09 23.62 13.81
C GLY A 14 35.02 22.57 14.15
N GLU A 15 34.00 22.94 14.93
CA GLU A 15 32.96 22.01 15.42
C GLU A 15 31.57 22.32 14.86
N LYS A 16 31.51 22.94 13.67
CA LYS A 16 30.40 22.64 12.74
C LYS A 16 30.71 21.31 12.07
N THR A 17 30.80 20.25 12.87
CA THR A 17 30.50 18.92 12.34
C THR A 17 29.12 19.06 11.76
N MET A 18 29.02 18.99 10.43
CA MET A 18 27.73 18.88 9.76
C MET A 18 27.04 17.75 10.48
N GLN A 19 26.08 18.07 11.35
CA GLN A 19 25.17 17.10 11.89
C GLN A 19 24.38 16.64 10.68
N LEU A 20 24.94 15.67 9.97
CA LEU A 20 24.30 14.96 8.89
C LEU A 20 23.05 14.41 9.52
N LYS A 21 21.98 15.14 9.26
CA LYS A 21 20.64 14.83 9.69
C LYS A 21 20.44 13.36 9.40
N ASN A 22 20.27 12.57 10.44
CA ASN A 22 20.27 11.12 10.33
C ASN A 22 19.05 10.72 9.48
N VAL A 23 19.27 10.51 8.18
CA VAL A 23 18.21 10.18 7.21
C VAL A 23 17.75 8.76 7.47
N ASN A 24 16.43 8.56 7.58
CA ASN A 24 15.89 7.21 7.69
C ASN A 24 15.86 6.54 6.32
N TRP A 25 16.98 5.91 5.94
CA TRP A 25 17.14 5.21 4.67
C TRP A 25 16.02 4.20 4.38
N ILE A 26 15.50 3.50 5.40
CA ILE A 26 14.43 2.52 5.23
C ILE A 26 13.13 3.21 4.80
N GLY A 27 12.81 4.35 5.42
CA GLY A 27 11.69 5.19 4.99
C GLY A 27 11.87 5.71 3.55
N LEU A 28 13.09 6.08 3.17
CA LEU A 28 13.37 6.55 1.82
C LEU A 28 13.14 5.44 0.79
N THR A 29 13.74 4.27 1.04
CA THR A 29 13.62 3.10 0.14
C THR A 29 12.18 2.64 0.00
N SER A 30 11.39 2.63 1.08
CA SER A 30 9.97 2.25 1.02
C SER A 30 9.13 3.27 0.23
N GLY A 31 9.37 4.57 0.42
CA GLY A 31 8.72 5.62 -0.35
C GLY A 31 9.05 5.55 -1.85
N ILE A 32 10.31 5.34 -2.20
CA ILE A 32 10.75 5.14 -3.60
C ILE A 32 10.12 3.87 -4.18
N LEU A 33 10.14 2.77 -3.43
CA LEU A 33 9.57 1.51 -3.89
C LEU A 33 8.05 1.62 -4.11
N LEU A 34 7.32 2.39 -3.29
CA LEU A 34 5.91 2.68 -3.54
C LEU A 34 5.71 3.46 -4.85
N ILE A 35 6.55 4.46 -5.15
CA ILE A 35 6.47 5.19 -6.44
C ILE A 35 6.70 4.21 -7.60
N VAL A 36 7.69 3.34 -7.48
CA VAL A 36 7.98 2.31 -8.49
C VAL A 36 6.77 1.38 -8.68
N VAL A 37 6.14 0.92 -7.60
CA VAL A 37 4.90 0.12 -7.67
C VAL A 37 3.79 0.89 -8.37
N ILE A 38 3.58 2.18 -8.05
CA ILE A 38 2.55 3.01 -8.69
C ILE A 38 2.77 3.07 -10.21
N VAL A 39 3.99 3.40 -10.64
CA VAL A 39 4.33 3.51 -12.07
C VAL A 39 4.14 2.18 -12.78
N LEU A 40 4.64 1.08 -12.20
CA LEU A 40 4.54 -0.24 -12.81
C LEU A 40 3.11 -0.75 -12.91
N SER A 41 2.24 -0.38 -11.96
CA SER A 41 0.84 -0.81 -11.93
C SER A 41 0.00 -0.24 -13.07
N PHE A 42 0.44 0.85 -13.72
CA PHE A 42 -0.22 1.34 -14.93
C PHE A 42 -0.02 0.40 -16.13
N TYR A 43 1.12 -0.29 -16.18
CA TYR A 43 1.51 -1.14 -17.30
C TYR A 43 1.29 -2.63 -17.03
N ASN A 44 1.42 -3.05 -15.77
CA ASN A 44 1.31 -4.43 -15.36
C ASN A 44 0.15 -4.56 -14.37
N PRO A 45 -0.88 -5.35 -14.69
CA PRO A 45 -1.97 -5.58 -13.75
C PRO A 45 -1.45 -6.32 -12.52
N TRP A 46 -2.16 -6.23 -11.40
CA TRP A 46 -1.81 -6.98 -10.20
C TRP A 46 -2.35 -8.41 -10.27
N TRP A 47 -3.50 -8.56 -10.91
CA TRP A 47 -4.15 -9.82 -11.16
C TRP A 47 -4.68 -9.85 -12.59
N GLN A 48 -4.53 -10.99 -13.24
CA GLN A 48 -5.00 -11.21 -14.59
C GLN A 48 -5.86 -12.47 -14.64
N LEU A 49 -7.04 -12.33 -15.23
CA LEU A 49 -7.87 -13.42 -15.69
C LEU A 49 -7.73 -13.52 -17.21
N LYS A 50 -7.51 -14.71 -17.75
CA LYS A 50 -7.58 -14.98 -19.19
C LYS A 50 -8.68 -15.99 -19.45
N ILE A 51 -9.45 -15.78 -20.50
CA ILE A 51 -10.57 -16.63 -20.92
C ILE A 51 -10.26 -17.13 -22.33
N GLY A 52 -9.57 -18.27 -22.41
CA GLY A 52 -8.99 -18.79 -23.65
C GLY A 52 -8.20 -17.71 -24.40
N ASP A 53 -8.38 -17.67 -25.71
CA ASP A 53 -7.85 -16.62 -26.59
C ASP A 53 -8.86 -15.49 -26.83
N TYR A 54 -10.01 -15.55 -26.18
CA TYR A 54 -11.18 -14.72 -26.51
C TYR A 54 -11.37 -13.53 -25.57
N GLY A 55 -10.72 -13.52 -24.40
CA GLY A 55 -10.87 -12.41 -23.47
C GLY A 55 -9.86 -12.41 -22.34
N TYR A 56 -9.73 -11.24 -21.70
CA TYR A 56 -8.94 -11.06 -20.50
C TYR A 56 -9.57 -10.01 -19.58
N ALA A 57 -9.34 -10.15 -18.28
CA ALA A 57 -9.60 -9.13 -17.29
C ALA A 57 -8.30 -8.82 -16.54
N ASN A 58 -7.77 -7.63 -16.79
CA ASN A 58 -6.59 -7.11 -16.13
C ASN A 58 -7.06 -6.21 -15.00
N VAL A 59 -6.80 -6.60 -13.76
CA VAL A 59 -7.27 -5.88 -12.58
C VAL A 59 -6.09 -5.43 -11.74
N SER A 60 -6.02 -4.14 -11.47
CA SER A 60 -5.12 -3.55 -10.49
C SER A 60 -5.81 -2.36 -9.82
N PRO A 61 -5.33 -1.91 -8.64
CA PRO A 61 -5.88 -0.73 -8.00
C PRO A 61 -5.70 0.57 -8.79
N LEU A 62 -4.87 0.58 -9.83
CA LEU A 62 -4.51 1.80 -10.58
C LEU A 62 -4.99 1.75 -12.03
N ASN A 63 -5.17 0.55 -12.58
CA ASN A 63 -5.69 0.32 -13.90
C ASN A 63 -6.54 -0.97 -13.93
N THR A 64 -7.71 -0.90 -14.56
CA THR A 64 -8.61 -2.04 -14.74
C THR A 64 -9.12 -2.04 -16.17
N ASP A 65 -8.78 -3.08 -16.91
CA ASP A 65 -9.15 -3.26 -18.31
C ASP A 65 -9.82 -4.61 -18.49
N PHE A 66 -10.98 -4.60 -19.14
CA PHE A 66 -11.71 -5.81 -19.49
C PHE A 66 -11.84 -5.88 -21.00
N SER A 67 -11.49 -7.03 -21.57
CA SER A 67 -11.65 -7.32 -22.98
C SER A 67 -12.36 -8.64 -23.15
N PHE A 68 -13.42 -8.65 -23.95
CA PHE A 68 -14.16 -9.85 -24.27
C PHE A 68 -14.56 -9.81 -25.74
N LEU A 69 -14.22 -10.86 -26.48
CA LEU A 69 -14.45 -10.99 -27.93
C LEU A 69 -13.87 -9.81 -28.74
N GLY A 70 -12.69 -9.32 -28.32
CA GLY A 70 -12.03 -8.19 -28.97
C GLY A 70 -12.63 -6.81 -28.63
N ILE A 71 -13.73 -6.76 -27.88
CA ILE A 71 -14.35 -5.52 -27.42
C ILE A 71 -13.79 -5.19 -26.04
N THR A 72 -13.13 -4.04 -25.93
CA THR A 72 -12.63 -3.53 -24.66
C THR A 72 -13.67 -2.62 -24.04
N PHE A 73 -14.00 -2.85 -22.76
CA PHE A 73 -14.94 -2.01 -22.02
C PHE A 73 -14.35 -1.60 -20.67
N SER A 74 -14.70 -0.40 -20.24
CA SER A 74 -14.34 0.15 -18.94
C SER A 74 -15.60 0.48 -18.15
N ILE A 75 -15.60 0.16 -16.86
CA ILE A 75 -16.70 0.44 -15.95
C ILE A 75 -16.38 1.77 -15.25
N PRO A 76 -17.17 2.85 -15.45
CA PRO A 76 -16.85 4.18 -14.89
C PRO A 76 -16.67 4.20 -13.37
N LEU A 77 -17.38 3.32 -12.66
CA LEU A 77 -17.26 3.17 -11.21
C LEU A 77 -15.86 2.66 -10.81
N LEU A 78 -15.30 1.70 -11.56
CA LEU A 78 -13.95 1.20 -11.33
C LEU A 78 -12.89 2.24 -11.67
N THR A 79 -13.09 3.05 -12.72
CA THR A 79 -12.17 4.16 -13.03
C THR A 79 -12.08 5.17 -11.89
N THR A 80 -13.21 5.53 -11.27
CA THR A 80 -13.24 6.44 -10.12
C THR A 80 -12.53 5.84 -8.90
N LEU A 81 -12.71 4.53 -8.69
CA LEU A 81 -12.01 3.80 -7.63
C LEU A 81 -10.50 3.78 -7.87
N ASN A 82 -10.06 3.56 -9.11
CA ASN A 82 -8.64 3.54 -9.47
C ASN A 82 -7.97 4.91 -9.23
N ILE A 83 -8.65 6.00 -9.60
CA ILE A 83 -8.19 7.37 -9.33
C ILE A 83 -8.07 7.60 -7.82
N SER A 84 -9.03 7.12 -7.03
CA SER A 84 -8.99 7.25 -5.56
C SER A 84 -7.80 6.49 -4.96
N CYS A 85 -7.55 5.26 -5.43
CA CYS A 85 -6.38 4.47 -5.04
C CYS A 85 -5.06 5.14 -5.43
N LEU A 86 -4.99 5.76 -6.63
CA LEU A 86 -3.83 6.52 -7.08
C LEU A 86 -3.50 7.68 -6.13
N PHE A 87 -4.49 8.47 -5.73
CA PHE A 87 -4.27 9.55 -4.76
C PHE A 87 -3.82 9.02 -3.41
N LEU A 88 -4.46 7.96 -2.89
CA LEU A 88 -4.09 7.38 -1.60
C LEU A 88 -2.65 6.85 -1.57
N LEU A 89 -2.22 6.14 -2.62
CA LEU A 89 -0.86 5.62 -2.74
C LEU A 89 0.15 6.75 -2.96
N SER A 90 -0.17 7.75 -3.78
CA SER A 90 0.72 8.88 -4.06
C SER A 90 0.97 9.72 -2.81
N ILE A 91 -0.08 10.07 -2.06
CA ILE A 91 0.07 10.82 -0.81
C ILE A 91 0.87 9.98 0.20
N SER A 92 0.61 8.67 0.30
CA SER A 92 1.39 7.79 1.18
C SER A 92 2.89 7.79 0.83
N ALA A 93 3.24 7.68 -0.46
CA ALA A 93 4.62 7.70 -0.93
C ALA A 93 5.32 9.03 -0.63
N VAL A 94 4.68 10.17 -0.93
CA VAL A 94 5.22 11.50 -0.65
C VAL A 94 5.41 11.72 0.86
N LEU A 95 4.45 11.31 1.69
CA LEU A 95 4.56 11.39 3.14
C LEU A 95 5.71 10.54 3.68
N MET A 96 5.92 9.34 3.11
CA MET A 96 7.01 8.45 3.53
C MET A 96 8.39 9.06 3.21
N ILE A 97 8.54 9.65 2.02
CA ILE A 97 9.77 10.34 1.62
C ILE A 97 10.01 11.59 2.48
N THR A 98 8.97 12.40 2.66
CA THR A 98 9.05 13.63 3.48
C THR A 98 9.44 13.32 4.92
N TYR A 99 8.88 12.25 5.48
CA TYR A 99 9.22 11.76 6.80
C TYR A 99 10.68 11.28 6.88
N SER A 100 11.15 10.55 5.86
CA SER A 100 12.51 10.02 5.82
C SER A 100 13.59 11.11 5.92
N VAL A 101 13.35 12.26 5.29
CA VAL A 101 14.25 13.42 5.30
C VAL A 101 14.18 14.21 6.62
N ASN A 102 13.04 14.18 7.32
CA ASN A 102 12.77 15.01 8.50
C ASN A 102 12.22 14.21 9.70
N PRO A 103 12.95 13.23 10.25
CA PRO A 103 12.41 12.30 11.24
C PRO A 103 12.17 12.93 12.64
N THR A 104 12.75 14.09 12.95
CA THR A 104 12.82 14.63 14.32
C THR A 104 11.61 15.43 14.80
N LYS A 105 10.61 15.68 13.95
CA LYS A 105 9.46 16.53 14.33
C LYS A 105 8.37 15.69 14.99
N GLU A 106 7.67 16.22 15.99
CA GLU A 106 6.64 15.47 16.73
C GLU A 106 5.46 15.02 15.84
N TYR A 107 5.12 15.80 14.81
CA TYR A 107 4.09 15.43 13.83
C TYR A 107 4.44 14.18 13.03
N SER A 108 5.73 13.82 12.95
CA SER A 108 6.21 12.69 12.16
C SER A 108 5.59 11.36 12.57
N LYS A 109 5.21 11.20 13.85
CA LYS A 109 4.54 9.98 14.32
C LYS A 109 3.14 9.82 13.72
N GLN A 110 2.37 10.91 13.64
CA GLN A 110 1.02 10.89 13.08
C GLN A 110 1.06 10.70 11.56
N LEU A 111 1.96 11.42 10.87
CA LEU A 111 2.17 11.29 9.43
C LEU A 111 2.58 9.87 9.04
N LEU A 112 3.51 9.28 9.80
CA LEU A 112 3.96 7.92 9.57
C LEU A 112 2.83 6.92 9.81
N CYS A 113 2.01 7.14 10.85
CA CYS A 113 0.87 6.26 11.14
C CYS A 113 -0.18 6.26 10.04
N TRP A 114 -0.37 7.42 9.40
CA TRP A 114 -1.27 7.53 8.27
C TRP A 114 -0.67 6.92 7.00
N SER A 115 0.62 7.18 6.72
CA SER A 115 1.32 6.71 5.52
C SER A 115 1.33 5.18 5.41
N TYR A 116 1.65 4.41 6.46
CA TYR A 116 1.69 2.94 6.33
C TYR A 116 0.31 2.28 6.21
N LYS A 117 -0.74 2.89 6.79
CA LYS A 117 -2.10 2.32 6.76
C LYS A 117 -2.71 2.34 5.36
N LYS A 118 -2.36 3.34 4.53
CA LYS A 118 -2.97 3.50 3.20
C LYS A 118 -2.57 2.40 2.21
N PRO A 119 -1.28 2.08 1.98
CA PRO A 119 -0.88 0.97 1.11
C PRO A 119 -1.43 -0.37 1.59
N LEU A 120 -1.41 -0.61 2.90
CA LEU A 120 -2.00 -1.81 3.49
C LEU A 120 -3.52 -1.89 3.23
N GLY A 121 -4.24 -0.78 3.39
CA GLY A 121 -5.66 -0.70 3.09
C GLY A 121 -5.94 -1.01 1.61
N VAL A 122 -5.17 -0.44 0.69
CA VAL A 122 -5.30 -0.73 -0.75
C VAL A 122 -5.05 -2.20 -1.05
N LEU A 123 -4.02 -2.81 -0.47
CA LEU A 123 -3.71 -4.23 -0.64
C LEU A 123 -4.86 -5.13 -0.16
N ILE A 124 -5.39 -4.86 1.04
CA ILE A 124 -6.50 -5.63 1.63
C ILE A 124 -7.77 -5.44 0.79
N THR A 125 -8.14 -4.21 0.46
CA THR A 125 -9.31 -3.90 -0.36
C THR A 125 -9.19 -4.54 -1.75
N PHE A 126 -7.99 -4.62 -2.33
CA PHE A 126 -7.77 -5.31 -3.60
C PHE A 126 -8.01 -6.82 -3.49
N ILE A 127 -7.45 -7.49 -2.48
CA ILE A 127 -7.65 -8.93 -2.28
C ILE A 127 -9.13 -9.24 -2.02
N VAL A 128 -9.75 -8.49 -1.10
CA VAL A 128 -11.19 -8.62 -0.80
C VAL A 128 -12.03 -8.32 -2.04
N GLY A 129 -11.64 -7.32 -2.84
CA GLY A 129 -12.30 -6.95 -4.07
C GLY A 129 -12.28 -8.06 -5.11
N ILE A 130 -11.13 -8.74 -5.31
CA ILE A 130 -11.05 -9.90 -6.22
C ILE A 130 -11.92 -11.04 -5.72
N VAL A 131 -11.87 -11.36 -4.42
CA VAL A 131 -12.72 -12.41 -3.85
C VAL A 131 -14.19 -12.06 -4.05
N ALA A 132 -14.61 -10.86 -3.67
CA ALA A 132 -15.99 -10.39 -3.84
C ALA A 132 -16.42 -10.40 -5.32
N LEU A 133 -15.57 -9.95 -6.24
CA LEU A 133 -15.85 -9.97 -7.68
C LEU A 133 -16.02 -11.40 -8.19
N SER A 134 -15.15 -12.33 -7.79
CA SER A 134 -15.26 -13.74 -8.19
C SER A 134 -16.58 -14.36 -7.73
N GLN A 135 -16.99 -14.08 -6.49
CA GLN A 135 -18.25 -14.55 -5.92
C GLN A 135 -19.46 -13.90 -6.61
N LEU A 136 -19.37 -12.59 -6.88
CA LEU A 136 -20.44 -11.85 -7.55
C LEU A 136 -20.68 -12.40 -8.96
N VAL A 137 -19.62 -12.61 -9.74
CA VAL A 137 -19.72 -13.18 -11.09
C VAL A 137 -20.29 -14.59 -11.04
N SER A 138 -19.81 -15.44 -10.12
CA SER A 138 -20.35 -16.80 -9.94
C SER A 138 -21.84 -16.77 -9.56
N PHE A 139 -22.23 -15.85 -8.67
CA PHE A 139 -23.63 -15.66 -8.28
C PHE A 139 -24.52 -15.25 -9.45
N PHE A 140 -24.10 -14.25 -10.24
CA PHE A 140 -24.87 -13.81 -11.41
C PHE A 140 -24.94 -14.90 -12.49
N ALA A 141 -23.86 -15.64 -12.74
CA ALA A 141 -23.86 -16.72 -13.71
C ALA A 141 -24.78 -17.88 -13.30
N ASN A 142 -24.73 -18.29 -12.04
CA ASN A 142 -25.58 -19.36 -11.51
C ASN A 142 -27.07 -18.95 -11.52
N GLN A 143 -27.40 -17.72 -11.13
CA GLN A 143 -28.78 -17.27 -11.01
C GLN A 143 -29.44 -16.91 -12.35
N PHE A 144 -28.72 -16.20 -13.22
CA PHE A 144 -29.32 -15.66 -14.46
C PHE A 144 -29.07 -16.53 -15.67
N ALA A 145 -27.93 -17.23 -15.73
CA ALA A 145 -27.54 -18.01 -16.89
C ALA A 145 -27.63 -19.52 -16.65
N GLN A 146 -27.91 -19.97 -15.41
CA GLN A 146 -27.89 -21.38 -15.01
C GLN A 146 -26.57 -22.08 -15.38
N ILE A 147 -25.47 -21.31 -15.41
CA ILE A 147 -24.12 -21.81 -15.71
C ILE A 147 -23.36 -21.91 -14.41
N GLU A 148 -22.83 -23.10 -14.12
CA GLU A 148 -21.87 -23.31 -13.04
C GLU A 148 -20.51 -22.68 -13.39
N LEU A 149 -20.44 -21.36 -13.28
CA LEU A 149 -19.23 -20.58 -13.53
C LEU A 149 -18.44 -20.42 -12.24
N THR A 150 -17.31 -21.12 -12.14
CA THR A 150 -16.34 -20.87 -11.07
C THR A 150 -15.14 -20.12 -11.63
N LEU A 151 -14.98 -18.86 -11.22
CA LEU A 151 -13.81 -18.06 -11.59
C LEU A 151 -12.58 -18.44 -10.74
N PRO A 152 -11.51 -18.99 -11.34
CA PRO A 152 -10.29 -19.26 -10.60
C PRO A 152 -9.59 -17.94 -10.25
N ILE A 153 -9.40 -17.69 -8.95
CA ILE A 153 -8.55 -16.57 -8.49
C ILE A 153 -7.08 -16.88 -8.79
N ILE A 154 -6.68 -18.13 -8.57
CA ILE A 154 -5.36 -18.67 -8.91
C ILE A 154 -5.57 -20.02 -9.58
N GLY A 155 -4.86 -20.27 -10.67
CA GLY A 155 -4.88 -21.54 -11.39
C GLY A 155 -5.82 -21.51 -12.59
N THR A 156 -6.22 -22.70 -13.03
CA THR A 156 -7.00 -22.91 -14.25
C THR A 156 -8.30 -23.65 -13.94
N SER A 157 -9.38 -23.25 -14.60
CA SER A 157 -10.68 -23.92 -14.57
C SER A 157 -11.22 -24.03 -15.99
N VAL A 158 -12.02 -25.05 -16.28
CA VAL A 158 -12.70 -25.19 -17.57
C VAL A 158 -14.17 -24.88 -17.35
N ILE A 159 -14.68 -23.88 -18.06
CA ILE A 159 -16.09 -23.53 -18.07
C ILE A 159 -16.76 -24.28 -19.21
N GLN A 160 -17.81 -25.02 -18.90
CA GLN A 160 -18.66 -25.63 -19.92
C GLN A 160 -19.81 -24.66 -20.22
N VAL A 161 -19.89 -24.22 -21.48
CA VAL A 161 -21.03 -23.41 -21.93
C VAL A 161 -22.20 -24.35 -22.19
N PRO A 162 -23.39 -24.12 -21.58
CA PRO A 162 -24.54 -24.97 -21.82
C PRO A 162 -24.95 -24.89 -23.29
N SER A 163 -25.39 -26.02 -23.84
CA SER A 163 -25.83 -26.14 -25.24
C SER A 163 -27.00 -25.21 -25.60
N GLU A 164 -27.76 -24.75 -24.60
CA GLU A 164 -28.89 -23.83 -24.75
C GLU A 164 -28.45 -22.43 -25.22
N LEU A 165 -27.24 -22.00 -24.86
CA LEU A 165 -26.67 -20.71 -25.23
C LEU A 165 -26.00 -20.73 -26.61
N LEU A 166 -25.78 -21.93 -27.17
CA LEU A 166 -25.09 -22.15 -28.45
C LEU A 166 -26.04 -22.28 -29.65
N GLY A 167 -27.35 -22.07 -29.44
CA GLY A 167 -28.35 -22.03 -30.51
C GLY A 167 -28.41 -23.32 -31.33
N GLU A 168 -28.13 -23.22 -32.64
CA GLU A 168 -28.19 -24.35 -33.60
C GLU A 168 -27.09 -25.40 -33.41
N LEU A 169 -26.07 -25.14 -32.58
CA LEU A 169 -25.02 -26.09 -32.23
C LEU A 169 -25.41 -26.96 -31.00
N SER A 170 -26.70 -27.21 -30.82
CA SER A 170 -27.26 -27.96 -29.69
C SER A 170 -26.74 -29.41 -29.70
N GLY A 171 -25.71 -29.66 -28.90
CA GLY A 171 -25.04 -30.96 -28.77
C GLY A 171 -23.52 -30.90 -28.64
N ILE A 172 -22.91 -29.74 -28.93
CA ILE A 172 -21.46 -29.54 -28.78
C ILE A 172 -21.18 -28.78 -27.48
N GLN A 173 -20.52 -29.43 -26.52
CA GLN A 173 -19.99 -28.77 -25.33
C GLN A 173 -18.66 -28.10 -25.67
N ILE A 174 -18.65 -26.77 -25.70
CA ILE A 174 -17.41 -26.00 -25.87
C ILE A 174 -16.87 -25.68 -24.47
N GLY A 175 -15.69 -26.24 -24.16
CA GLY A 175 -14.95 -25.94 -22.93
C GLY A 175 -14.07 -24.71 -23.12
N LEU A 176 -14.33 -23.66 -22.35
CA LEU A 176 -13.47 -22.47 -22.30
C LEU A 176 -12.52 -22.59 -21.11
N THR A 177 -11.22 -22.61 -21.38
CA THR A 177 -10.22 -22.62 -20.31
C THR A 177 -10.05 -21.21 -19.76
N VAL A 178 -10.27 -21.04 -18.47
CA VAL A 178 -10.07 -19.78 -17.76
C VAL A 178 -8.91 -19.92 -16.79
N SER A 179 -7.98 -18.97 -16.82
CA SER A 179 -6.81 -18.95 -15.94
C SER A 179 -6.72 -17.64 -15.18
N GLY A 180 -6.60 -17.71 -13.86
CA GLY A 180 -6.36 -16.56 -12.98
C GLY A 180 -4.94 -16.62 -12.40
N ALA A 181 -4.23 -15.50 -12.38
CA ALA A 181 -2.91 -15.42 -11.77
C ALA A 181 -2.58 -14.02 -11.24
N PHE A 182 -1.89 -13.97 -10.10
CA PHE A 182 -1.26 -12.75 -9.61
C PHE A 182 0.04 -12.49 -10.37
N GLN A 183 0.24 -11.23 -10.76
CA GLN A 183 1.43 -10.81 -11.48
C GLN A 183 2.54 -10.37 -10.51
N TRP A 184 3.76 -10.29 -11.02
CA TRP A 184 4.94 -9.89 -10.25
C TRP A 184 4.77 -8.53 -9.54
N THR A 185 4.02 -7.60 -10.13
CA THR A 185 3.74 -6.27 -9.55
C THR A 185 2.94 -6.34 -8.26
N PHE A 186 2.06 -7.34 -8.11
CA PHE A 186 1.35 -7.58 -6.85
C PHE A 186 2.31 -7.98 -5.72
N TYR A 187 3.26 -8.87 -5.99
CA TYR A 187 4.28 -9.25 -5.01
C TYR A 187 5.20 -8.08 -4.66
N LEU A 188 5.50 -7.21 -5.62
CA LEU A 188 6.24 -5.97 -5.37
C LEU A 188 5.45 -5.03 -4.43
N ALA A 189 4.13 -4.92 -4.61
CA ALA A 189 3.27 -4.14 -3.73
C ALA A 189 3.22 -4.71 -2.31
N ILE A 190 3.21 -6.04 -2.14
CA ILE A 190 3.34 -6.70 -0.84
C ILE A 190 4.69 -6.34 -0.20
N ALA A 191 5.80 -6.45 -0.94
CA ALA A 191 7.12 -6.11 -0.44
C ALA A 191 7.23 -4.63 -0.02
N ALA A 192 6.70 -3.72 -0.83
CA ALA A 192 6.65 -2.29 -0.52
C ALA A 192 5.84 -2.01 0.76
N THR A 193 4.69 -2.64 0.90
CA THR A 193 3.84 -2.52 2.08
C THR A 193 4.54 -3.09 3.33
N ALA A 194 5.21 -4.22 3.22
CA ALA A 194 5.98 -4.81 4.32
C ALA A 194 7.13 -3.89 4.76
N LEU A 195 7.86 -3.29 3.82
CA LEU A 195 8.91 -2.29 4.08
C LEU A 195 8.35 -1.05 4.80
N CYS A 196 7.15 -0.59 4.42
CA CYS A 196 6.47 0.51 5.12
C CYS A 196 6.16 0.14 6.58
N ILE A 197 5.72 -1.09 6.84
CA ILE A 197 5.43 -1.59 8.20
C ILE A 197 6.71 -1.71 9.03
N VAL A 198 7.79 -2.26 8.45
CA VAL A 198 9.09 -2.39 9.14
C VAL A 198 9.65 -1.02 9.50
N THR A 199 9.54 -0.03 8.61
CA THR A 199 9.95 1.36 8.87
C THR A 199 9.30 1.90 10.13
N ARG A 200 8.00 1.65 10.31
CA ARG A 200 7.26 2.05 11.51
C ARG A 200 7.77 1.37 12.76
N ILE A 201 7.90 0.04 12.74
CA ILE A 201 8.32 -0.73 13.92
C ILE A 201 9.69 -0.27 14.41
N ARG A 202 10.62 0.04 13.49
CA ARG A 202 11.94 0.55 13.86
C ARG A 202 11.91 1.97 14.42
N TYR A 203 11.02 2.84 13.92
CA TYR A 203 10.86 4.18 14.46
C TYR A 203 10.31 4.16 15.89
N ASP A 204 9.28 3.36 16.15
CA ASP A 204 8.70 3.24 17.49
C ASP A 204 9.77 2.81 18.52
N LYS A 205 10.67 1.89 18.14
CA LYS A 205 11.80 1.49 19.00
C LYS A 205 12.82 2.62 19.22
N ALA A 206 13.15 3.41 18.20
CA ALA A 206 14.14 4.49 18.31
C ALA A 206 13.64 5.67 19.16
N VAL A 207 12.35 6.01 19.07
CA VAL A 207 11.75 7.12 19.84
C VAL A 207 11.63 6.78 21.33
N ILE A 208 11.35 5.52 21.68
CA ILE A 208 11.25 5.09 23.08
C ILE A 208 12.59 5.24 23.81
N VAL A 209 13.70 4.98 23.13
CA VAL A 209 15.06 5.09 23.71
C VAL A 209 15.50 6.55 23.85
N ALA A 210 15.04 7.44 22.97
CA ALA A 210 15.48 8.83 22.93
C ALA A 210 14.72 9.77 23.89
N LYS A 211 13.59 9.35 24.48
CA LYS A 211 12.87 10.16 25.47
C LYS A 211 13.70 10.16 26.76
N PRO A 212 14.41 11.26 27.12
CA PRO A 212 15.12 11.31 28.38
C PRO A 212 14.06 11.13 29.47
N GLN A 213 14.34 10.28 30.46
CA GLN A 213 13.55 10.26 31.68
C GLN A 213 13.50 11.71 32.17
N THR A 214 12.36 12.37 32.00
CA THR A 214 12.08 13.62 32.69
C THR A 214 12.13 13.22 34.16
N LEU A 215 13.29 13.43 34.79
CA LEU A 215 13.49 13.29 36.22
C LEU A 215 12.37 14.13 36.83
N THR A 216 11.33 13.45 37.30
CA THR A 216 10.29 14.00 38.14
C THR A 216 11.03 14.56 39.34
N ASN A 217 11.30 15.86 39.29
CA ASN A 217 11.95 16.59 40.35
C ASN A 217 11.05 16.44 41.58
N PRO A 218 11.47 15.72 42.65
CA PRO A 218 10.68 15.58 43.86
C PRO A 218 10.80 16.90 44.64
N LYS A 219 10.14 17.96 44.15
CA LYS A 219 10.06 19.23 44.86
C LYS A 219 8.78 19.28 45.69
N ASN A 220 9.02 19.06 46.99
CA ASN A 220 8.45 19.80 48.11
C ASN A 220 7.09 19.33 48.65
N ASN A 221 7.17 18.31 49.52
CA ASN A 221 6.43 18.32 50.78
C ASN A 221 6.80 19.59 51.56
N LEU A 222 6.05 20.67 51.37
CA LEU A 222 6.11 21.83 52.26
C LEU A 222 5.09 21.60 53.38
N GLY A 223 5.61 21.26 54.56
CA GLY A 223 4.82 20.99 55.75
C GLY A 223 3.94 22.18 56.14
N THR A 224 2.65 21.92 56.22
CA THR A 224 1.68 22.74 56.93
C THR A 224 1.86 22.50 58.43
N THR A 225 2.54 23.39 59.13
CA THR A 225 2.48 23.50 60.60
C THR A 225 1.21 24.24 60.99
N THR A 226 0.30 23.53 61.65
CA THR A 226 -0.91 24.05 62.30
C THR A 226 -0.53 24.77 63.61
N PRO A 227 -1.02 25.99 63.90
CA PRO A 227 -0.92 26.57 65.22
C PRO A 227 -2.05 26.05 66.12
N ALA A 228 -1.69 25.72 67.36
CA ALA A 228 -2.61 25.34 68.42
C ALA A 228 -3.34 26.58 68.98
N THR A 229 -4.65 26.43 69.19
CA THR A 229 -5.48 27.21 70.13
C THR A 229 -6.55 26.29 70.68
#